data_AF-A0A1S9PAT3-F1
#
_entry.id   AF-A0A1S9PAT3-F1
#
_cell.length_a   1.000
_cell.length_b   1.000
_cell.length_c   1.000
_cell.angle_alpha   90.00
_cell.angle_beta   90.00
_cell.angle_gamma   90.00
#
_symmetry.space_group_name_H-M   'P 1'
#
loop_
_entity.id
_entity.type
_entity.pdbx_description
1 polymer ?
#
loop_
_entity_poly.entity_id
_entity_poly.type
_entity_poly.pdbx_seq_one_letter_code
_entity_poly.pdbx_strand_id
1 'polypeptide(L)'
;MVATIINTGCQSKTDGKADPREANRVIDSPSVAYLQKLDKENKDAVFVTTKDFPELKGLNNKVISIKPLNQDLSINYDEYLHKDYMGPIYILLPSYYIGIRASVILKCFPAYKGFALKELSDNYALYYTDQKR
;
A
#
# COMPACT_ATOMS: atom_id res chain seq x y z
N MET A 1 12.63 -6.14 -57.15
CA MET A 1 11.33 -5.56 -56.75
C MET A 1 10.66 -6.54 -55.80
N VAL A 2 9.92 -6.03 -54.80
CA VAL A 2 9.06 -6.73 -53.82
C VAL A 2 9.79 -7.35 -52.62
N ALA A 3 9.39 -7.15 -51.37
CA ALA A 3 8.73 -6.07 -50.64
C ALA A 3 8.97 -6.43 -49.15
N THR A 4 9.53 -5.51 -48.38
CA THR A 4 9.68 -5.62 -46.94
C THR A 4 8.30 -5.48 -46.28
N ILE A 5 7.91 -6.40 -45.40
CA ILE A 5 6.85 -6.15 -44.41
C ILE A 5 7.51 -6.19 -43.04
N ILE A 6 7.58 -4.99 -42.47
CA ILE A 6 8.07 -4.67 -41.14
C ILE A 6 6.96 -5.07 -40.18
N ASN A 7 7.20 -6.05 -39.30
CA ASN A 7 6.19 -6.43 -38.33
C ASN A 7 6.12 -5.35 -37.24
N THR A 8 4.90 -4.86 -37.06
CA THR A 8 4.48 -3.70 -36.27
C THR A 8 4.79 -3.89 -34.79
N GLY A 9 5.17 -2.79 -34.14
CA GLY A 9 5.57 -2.74 -32.74
C GLY A 9 4.50 -3.21 -31.75
N CYS A 10 4.96 -3.95 -30.73
CA CYS A 10 4.30 -4.02 -29.44
C CYS A 10 4.81 -2.85 -28.60
N GLN A 11 3.96 -1.84 -28.42
CA GLN A 11 4.16 -0.78 -27.43
C GLN A 11 4.22 -1.43 -26.04
N SER A 12 5.41 -1.43 -25.45
CA SER A 12 5.63 -1.79 -24.06
C SER A 12 4.79 -0.86 -23.17
N LYS A 13 3.98 -1.50 -22.34
CA LYS A 13 3.04 -0.94 -21.37
C LYS A 13 3.62 0.29 -20.69
N THR A 14 2.83 1.35 -20.64
CA THR A 14 3.12 2.56 -19.87
C THR A 14 3.25 2.16 -18.40
N ASP A 15 4.47 1.89 -17.95
CA ASP A 15 4.81 1.89 -16.54
C ASP A 15 4.59 3.33 -16.06
N GLY A 16 3.37 3.61 -15.60
CA GLY A 16 3.02 4.90 -15.01
C GLY A 16 4.02 5.17 -13.90
N LYS A 17 4.82 6.23 -14.08
CA LYS A 17 5.87 6.58 -13.12
C LYS A 17 5.23 6.69 -11.73
N ALA A 18 5.88 6.09 -10.74
CA ALA A 18 5.48 6.23 -9.34
C ALA A 18 5.29 7.71 -8.99
N ASP A 19 4.32 8.03 -8.15
CA ASP A 19 4.05 9.42 -7.75
C ASP A 19 5.36 10.05 -7.21
N PRO A 20 5.85 11.18 -7.78
CA PRO A 20 7.12 11.78 -7.38
C PRO A 20 7.15 12.17 -5.90
N ARG A 21 5.99 12.32 -5.26
CA ARG A 21 5.84 12.56 -3.81
C ARG A 21 6.29 11.39 -2.94
N GLU A 22 6.55 10.22 -3.51
CA GLU A 22 6.95 9.00 -2.80
C GLU A 22 8.47 8.74 -2.84
N ALA A 23 9.19 9.34 -3.81
CA ALA A 23 10.61 9.07 -4.03
C ALA A 23 11.45 9.34 -2.76
N ASN A 24 11.30 10.53 -2.18
CA ASN A 24 12.04 10.97 -0.99
C ASN A 24 11.19 10.97 0.29
N ARG A 25 10.04 10.28 0.29
CA ARG A 25 9.17 10.22 1.47
C ARG A 25 9.84 9.40 2.58
N VAL A 26 9.80 9.96 3.78
CA VAL A 26 10.24 9.36 5.04
C VAL A 26 9.04 9.30 5.98
N ILE A 27 8.95 8.22 6.75
CA ILE A 27 7.92 8.05 7.77
C ILE A 27 8.20 8.98 8.96
N ASP A 28 7.15 9.60 9.52
CA ASP A 28 7.34 10.47 10.68
C ASP A 28 7.42 9.70 12.00
N SER A 29 8.07 10.32 12.98
CA SER A 29 8.31 9.71 14.30
C SER A 29 7.01 9.31 15.02
N PRO A 30 5.91 10.11 15.02
CA PRO A 30 4.65 9.70 15.61
C PRO A 30 4.07 8.42 14.99
N SER A 31 4.12 8.29 13.66
CA SER A 31 3.61 7.10 12.98
C SER A 31 4.45 5.86 13.29
N VAL A 32 5.78 5.99 13.30
CA VAL A 32 6.68 4.88 13.69
C VAL A 32 6.36 4.43 15.12
N ALA A 33 6.31 5.36 16.07
CA ALA A 33 6.05 5.05 17.48
C ALA A 33 4.68 4.37 17.66
N TYR A 34 3.67 4.82 16.92
CA TYR A 34 2.33 4.23 16.96
C TYR A 34 2.31 2.80 16.41
N LEU A 35 2.97 2.55 15.27
CA LEU A 35 3.06 1.20 14.70
C LEU A 35 3.85 0.25 15.59
N GLN A 36 4.96 0.71 16.17
CA GLN A 36 5.73 -0.09 17.14
C GLN A 36 4.93 -0.43 18.40
N LYS A 37 4.06 0.48 18.85
CA LYS A 37 3.13 0.20 19.95
C LYS A 37 2.13 -0.89 19.55
N LEU A 38 1.49 -0.75 18.39
CA LEU A 38 0.55 -1.74 17.87
C LEU A 38 1.18 -3.11 17.69
N ASP A 39 2.42 -3.16 17.20
CA ASP A 39 3.18 -4.40 17.02
C ASP A 39 3.42 -5.15 18.34
N LYS A 40 3.61 -4.43 19.44
CA LYS A 40 3.74 -5.03 20.78
C LYS A 40 2.41 -5.48 21.37
N GLU A 41 1.34 -4.76 21.06
CA GLU A 41 0.00 -5.00 21.63
C GLU A 41 -0.77 -6.11 20.88
N ASN A 42 -0.46 -6.33 19.61
CA ASN A 42 -1.18 -7.28 18.76
C ASN A 42 -0.25 -8.40 18.31
N LYS A 43 -0.77 -9.62 18.33
CA LYS A 43 -0.12 -10.80 17.72
C LYS A 43 -0.81 -11.10 16.39
N ASP A 44 -0.04 -11.62 15.45
CA ASP A 44 -0.50 -12.02 14.11
C ASP A 44 -1.18 -10.86 13.37
N ALA A 45 -0.69 -9.64 13.57
CA ALA A 45 -1.16 -8.47 12.84
C ALA A 45 -0.46 -8.36 11.47
N VAL A 46 -1.10 -7.64 10.55
CA VAL A 46 -0.53 -7.31 9.24
C VAL A 46 -0.40 -5.80 9.11
N PHE A 47 0.83 -5.34 8.93
CA PHE A 47 1.16 -3.95 8.65
C PHE A 47 1.34 -3.77 7.15
N VAL A 48 0.60 -2.87 6.54
CA VAL A 48 0.70 -2.57 5.10
C VAL A 48 1.24 -1.16 4.90
N THR A 49 2.18 -1.02 3.98
CA THR A 49 2.86 0.26 3.68
C THR A 49 2.99 0.45 2.18
N THR A 50 3.12 1.70 1.72
CA THR A 50 3.37 2.02 0.29
C THR A 50 4.85 1.93 -0.11
N LYS A 51 5.74 1.70 0.86
CA LYS A 51 7.19 1.66 0.68
C LYS A 51 7.83 0.87 1.80
N ASP A 52 8.97 0.24 1.52
CA ASP A 52 9.80 -0.36 2.56
C ASP A 52 10.48 0.74 3.38
N PHE A 53 10.01 0.93 4.62
CA PHE A 53 10.58 1.86 5.57
C PHE A 53 11.57 1.13 6.47
N PRO A 54 12.87 1.51 6.48
CA PRO A 54 13.88 0.91 7.35
C PRO A 54 13.47 0.86 8.83
N GLU A 55 12.75 1.87 9.30
CA GLU A 55 12.25 2.02 10.66
C GLU A 55 11.25 0.93 11.07
N LEU A 56 10.62 0.27 10.10
CA LEU A 56 9.61 -0.77 10.31
C LEU A 56 10.16 -2.20 10.11
N LYS A 57 11.46 -2.35 9.78
CA LYS A 57 12.09 -3.67 9.58
C LYS A 57 12.21 -4.50 10.85
N GLY A 58 12.15 -3.85 12.01
CA GLY A 58 12.23 -4.51 13.32
C GLY A 58 10.89 -4.92 13.93
N LEU A 59 9.77 -4.79 13.19
CA LEU A 59 8.47 -5.23 13.68
C LEU A 59 8.42 -6.77 13.76
N ASN A 60 7.74 -7.29 14.79
CA ASN A 60 7.61 -8.73 15.00
C ASN A 60 6.52 -9.34 14.10
N ASN A 61 5.52 -8.54 13.76
CA ASN A 61 4.40 -8.93 12.92
C ASN A 61 4.70 -8.79 11.43
N LYS A 62 3.79 -9.31 10.59
CA LYS A 62 3.97 -9.33 9.14
C LYS A 62 3.90 -7.92 8.56
N VAL A 63 4.88 -7.55 7.74
CA VAL A 63 4.88 -6.30 6.97
C VAL A 63 4.71 -6.60 5.48
N ILE A 64 3.73 -5.97 4.84
CA ILE A 64 3.47 -6.04 3.40
C ILE A 64 3.75 -4.67 2.81
N SER A 65 4.61 -4.61 1.80
CA SER A 65 4.85 -3.38 1.04
C SER A 65 4.16 -3.48 -0.32
N ILE A 66 3.27 -2.53 -0.59
CA ILE A 66 2.59 -2.37 -1.87
C ILE A 66 3.23 -1.19 -2.59
N LYS A 67 3.46 -1.30 -3.90
CA LYS A 67 3.96 -0.15 -4.66
C LYS A 67 3.01 1.04 -4.55
N PRO A 68 3.51 2.28 -4.47
CA PRO A 68 2.65 3.44 -4.48
C PRO A 68 1.80 3.50 -5.75
N LEU A 69 0.60 4.07 -5.64
CA LEU A 69 -0.23 4.35 -6.80
C LEU A 69 0.52 5.29 -7.76
N ASN A 70 0.37 5.04 -9.06
CA ASN A 70 0.79 6.02 -10.06
C ASN A 70 -0.18 7.22 -10.09
N GLN A 71 0.13 8.24 -10.89
CA GLN A 71 -0.72 9.43 -11.02
C GLN A 71 -2.13 9.11 -11.54
N ASP A 72 -2.28 8.03 -12.31
CA ASP A 72 -3.54 7.53 -12.86
C ASP A 72 -4.31 6.62 -11.88
N LEU A 73 -3.94 6.61 -10.59
CA LEU A 73 -4.55 5.82 -9.53
C LEU A 73 -4.61 4.31 -9.81
N SER A 74 -3.68 3.84 -10.63
CA SER A 74 -3.59 2.47 -11.09
C SER A 74 -2.48 1.74 -10.36
N ILE A 75 -2.75 0.50 -9.98
CA ILE A 75 -1.78 -0.48 -9.50
C ILE A 75 -2.05 -1.81 -10.18
N ASN A 76 -1.01 -2.64 -10.22
CA ASN A 76 -1.17 -4.04 -10.61
C ASN A 76 -1.91 -4.79 -9.51
N TYR A 77 -3.24 -4.79 -9.57
CA TYR A 77 -4.10 -5.38 -8.55
C TYR A 77 -3.79 -6.85 -8.33
N ASP A 78 -3.53 -7.60 -9.41
CA ASP A 78 -3.25 -9.04 -9.34
C ASP A 78 -1.96 -9.36 -8.56
N GLU A 79 -0.98 -8.45 -8.59
CA GLU A 79 0.29 -8.60 -7.85
C GLU A 79 0.13 -8.38 -6.34
N TYR A 80 -0.81 -7.52 -5.94
CA TYR A 80 -1.00 -7.13 -4.54
C TYR A 80 -2.27 -7.71 -3.90
N LEU A 81 -2.98 -8.60 -4.60
CA LEU A 81 -4.22 -9.18 -4.12
C LEU A 81 -3.97 -10.22 -3.02
N HIS A 82 -4.37 -9.89 -1.80
CA HIS A 82 -4.33 -10.79 -0.64
C HIS A 82 -5.74 -11.26 -0.28
N LYS A 83 -6.09 -12.46 -0.76
CA LYS A 83 -7.46 -13.02 -0.63
C LYS A 83 -7.78 -13.60 0.75
N ASP A 84 -6.78 -13.84 1.58
CA ASP A 84 -6.94 -14.48 2.88
C ASP A 84 -7.01 -13.47 4.02
N TYR A 85 -7.79 -13.81 5.05
CA TYR A 85 -7.77 -13.09 6.32
C TYR A 85 -6.54 -13.54 7.12
N MET A 86 -5.70 -12.58 7.49
CA MET A 86 -4.37 -12.83 8.08
C MET A 86 -4.26 -12.26 9.50
N GLY A 87 -5.38 -11.98 10.17
CA GLY A 87 -5.43 -11.27 11.45
C GLY A 87 -5.71 -9.78 11.28
N PRO A 88 -5.67 -8.97 12.35
CA PRO A 88 -5.93 -7.53 12.27
C PRO A 88 -4.98 -6.84 11.28
N ILE A 89 -5.53 -5.99 10.44
CA ILE A 89 -4.76 -5.28 9.40
C ILE A 89 -4.66 -3.79 9.73
N TYR A 90 -3.46 -3.26 9.56
CA TYR A 90 -3.07 -1.87 9.81
C TYR A 90 -2.37 -1.32 8.57
N ILE A 91 -3.06 -0.51 7.78
CA ILE A 91 -2.61 0.02 6.50
C ILE A 91 -2.19 1.47 6.69
N LEU A 92 -0.89 1.70 6.74
CA LEU A 92 -0.29 3.03 6.81
C LEU A 92 -0.23 3.64 5.42
N LEU A 93 -0.94 4.74 5.23
CA LEU A 93 -0.94 5.50 3.99
C LEU A 93 -0.54 6.95 4.25
N PRO A 94 0.09 7.63 3.27
CA PRO A 94 0.23 9.07 3.34
C PRO A 94 -1.14 9.77 3.43
N SER A 95 -1.27 10.89 4.15
CA SER A 95 -2.57 11.57 4.33
C SER A 95 -3.23 12.00 3.01
N TYR A 96 -2.45 12.27 1.96
CA TYR A 96 -2.99 12.57 0.63
C TYR A 96 -3.62 11.36 -0.09
N TYR A 97 -3.51 10.15 0.47
CA TYR A 97 -4.23 8.97 0.00
C TYR A 97 -5.66 8.90 0.56
N ILE A 98 -6.03 9.72 1.55
CA ILE A 98 -7.38 9.72 2.10
C ILE A 98 -8.40 9.90 0.97
N GLY A 99 -9.42 9.04 0.95
CA GLY A 99 -10.48 9.03 -0.07
C GLY A 99 -10.28 7.99 -1.16
N ILE A 100 -10.31 8.42 -2.43
CA ILE A 100 -10.35 7.52 -3.59
C ILE A 100 -9.09 6.64 -3.66
N ARG A 101 -7.92 7.21 -3.38
CA ARG A 101 -6.63 6.50 -3.42
C ARG A 101 -6.58 5.37 -2.40
N ALA A 102 -6.99 5.64 -1.15
CA ALA A 102 -7.09 4.62 -0.11
C ALA A 102 -8.00 3.48 -0.56
N SER A 103 -9.16 3.80 -1.15
CA SER A 103 -10.12 2.78 -1.62
C SER A 103 -9.50 1.79 -2.63
N VAL A 104 -8.55 2.23 -3.46
CA VAL A 104 -7.83 1.33 -4.38
C VAL A 104 -6.94 0.35 -3.61
N ILE A 105 -6.19 0.84 -2.61
CA ILE A 105 -5.35 -0.01 -1.76
C ILE A 105 -6.18 -0.97 -0.91
N LEU A 106 -7.29 -0.50 -0.33
CA LEU A 106 -8.16 -1.33 0.50
C LEU A 106 -8.77 -2.50 -0.29
N LYS A 107 -9.04 -2.31 -1.58
CA LYS A 107 -9.56 -3.39 -2.44
C LYS A 107 -8.59 -4.56 -2.56
N CYS A 108 -7.27 -4.34 -2.46
CA CYS A 108 -6.27 -5.42 -2.48
C CYS A 108 -6.44 -6.42 -1.34
N PHE A 109 -7.26 -6.09 -0.33
CA PHE A 109 -7.55 -6.91 0.84
C PHE A 109 -9.04 -7.28 0.91
N PRO A 110 -9.58 -8.07 -0.04
CA PRO A 110 -11.01 -8.35 -0.14
C PRO A 110 -11.56 -9.18 1.03
N ALA A 111 -10.70 -9.88 1.78
CA ALA A 111 -11.09 -10.64 2.98
C ALA A 111 -11.51 -9.77 4.17
N TYR A 112 -11.35 -8.45 4.07
CA TYR A 112 -11.57 -7.50 5.14
C TYR A 112 -12.79 -6.61 4.86
N LYS A 113 -13.42 -6.11 5.93
CA LYS A 113 -14.50 -5.13 5.89
C LYS A 113 -14.42 -4.17 7.08
N GLY A 114 -15.23 -3.11 7.07
CA GLY A 114 -15.35 -2.22 8.23
C GLY A 114 -14.08 -1.42 8.55
N PHE A 115 -13.31 -1.03 7.53
CA PHE A 115 -12.11 -0.22 7.74
C PHE A 115 -12.45 1.10 8.46
N ALA A 116 -11.82 1.30 9.61
CA ALA A 116 -11.79 2.57 10.32
C ALA A 116 -10.57 3.39 9.86
N LEU A 117 -10.67 4.71 9.99
CA LEU A 117 -9.60 5.66 9.69
C LEU A 117 -9.15 6.34 10.97
N LYS A 118 -7.84 6.42 11.15
CA LYS A 118 -7.19 7.23 12.18
C LYS A 118 -6.08 8.08 11.57
N GLU A 119 -6.19 9.38 11.67
CA GLU A 119 -5.11 10.29 11.32
C GLU A 119 -4.03 10.21 12.42
N LEU A 120 -2.80 9.88 12.04
CA LEU A 120 -1.67 9.80 12.98
C LEU A 120 -0.92 11.13 13.03
N SER A 121 -0.86 11.82 11.89
CA SER A 121 -0.22 13.12 11.72
C SER A 121 -0.76 13.80 10.46
N ASP A 122 -0.29 15.02 10.20
CA ASP A 122 -0.57 15.73 8.95
C ASP A 122 -0.07 14.98 7.70
N ASN A 123 0.88 14.05 7.88
CA ASN A 123 1.54 13.34 6.77
C ASN A 123 1.05 11.91 6.58
N TYR A 124 0.51 11.28 7.61
CA TYR A 124 0.12 9.88 7.60
C TYR A 124 -1.23 9.62 8.26
N ALA A 125 -1.96 8.70 7.63
CA ALA A 125 -3.20 8.15 8.13
C ALA A 125 -3.14 6.63 8.14
N LEU A 126 -3.81 6.04 9.12
CA LEU A 126 -3.90 4.61 9.31
C LEU A 126 -5.32 4.14 9.06
N TYR A 127 -5.46 3.24 8.10
CA TYR A 127 -6.68 2.48 7.91
C TYR A 127 -6.55 1.15 8.62
N TYR A 128 -7.52 0.74 9.41
CA TYR A 128 -7.41 -0.50 10.17
C TYR A 128 -8.75 -1.21 10.34
N THR A 129 -8.68 -2.54 10.49
CA THR A 129 -9.83 -3.38 10.83
C THR A 129 -9.35 -4.75 11.34
N ASP A 130 -10.15 -5.34 12.22
CA ASP A 130 -10.06 -6.73 12.69
C ASP A 130 -11.23 -7.59 12.17
N GLN A 131 -12.06 -7.04 11.29
CA GLN A 131 -13.25 -7.71 10.80
C GLN A 131 -12.98 -8.50 9.52
N LYS A 132 -13.23 -9.81 9.61
CA LYS A 132 -13.30 -10.70 8.45
C LYS A 132 -14.61 -10.46 7.69
N ARG A 133 -14.53 -10.43 6.36
CA ARG A 133 -15.70 -10.29 5.48
C ARG A 133 -16.64 -11.48 5.59
#